data_AF-A0A4S8I0M0-F1
#
_entry.id   AF-A0A4S8I0M0-F1
#
_cell.length_a   1.000
_cell.length_b   1.000
_cell.length_c   1.000
_cell.angle_alpha   90.00
_cell.angle_beta   90.00
_cell.angle_gamma   90.00
#
_symmetry.space_group_name_H-M   'P 1'
#
loop_
_entity.id
_entity.type
_entity.pdbx_description
1 polymer ?
#
loop_
_entity_poly.entity_id
_entity_poly.type
_entity_poly.pdbx_seq_one_letter_code
_entity_poly.pdbx_strand_id
1 'polypeptide(L)'
;MKEWRIFERLVALLTSDEYYDSFTVIPNARIKGHISQRKRQIDVLVDYRYNTDLSKRIIIDAKNRSRPVDIKEVEAFEGLMKDVGAQRGFIVCSNGYTKAAGRRAQDHIGIRLISPEQIEYFDLNSWDKCRNLSCIDGLVLWDATPGIIVEGTVVVQSTGKCDECGKFHVWCWGCGNRNALGKEDEWQCACKGPWFWLTSIEPEGQQNEEQREGNYLILVMGNGTYEIIDRRPM
;
A
#
# COMPACT_ATOMS: atom_id res chain seq x y z
N MET A 1 -7.81 4.44 -19.37
CA MET A 1 -7.92 3.85 -18.01
C MET A 1 -9.28 4.19 -17.45
N LYS A 2 -9.91 3.31 -16.66
CA LYS A 2 -11.26 3.59 -16.11
C LYS A 2 -11.18 4.66 -15.02
N GLU A 3 -12.16 5.57 -14.96
CA GLU A 3 -12.19 6.71 -14.02
C GLU A 3 -12.13 6.29 -12.55
N TRP A 4 -12.83 5.22 -12.17
CA TRP A 4 -12.80 4.71 -10.79
C TRP A 4 -11.39 4.31 -10.36
N ARG A 5 -10.58 3.75 -11.27
CA ARG A 5 -9.21 3.33 -10.98
C ARG A 5 -8.25 4.50 -10.87
N ILE A 6 -8.50 5.57 -11.63
CA ILE A 6 -7.77 6.84 -11.48
C ILE A 6 -8.06 7.42 -10.09
N PHE A 7 -9.34 7.39 -9.68
CA PHE A 7 -9.74 7.86 -8.35
C PHE A 7 -9.12 7.05 -7.21
N GLU A 8 -9.09 5.72 -7.29
CA GLU A 8 -8.39 4.87 -6.31
C GLU A 8 -6.90 5.24 -6.18
N ARG A 9 -6.22 5.50 -7.31
CA ARG A 9 -4.82 5.90 -7.32
C ARG A 9 -4.59 7.30 -6.73
N LEU A 10 -5.49 8.24 -7.00
CA LEU A 10 -5.48 9.55 -6.35
C LEU A 10 -5.60 9.38 -4.83
N VAL A 11 -6.57 8.59 -4.36
CA VAL A 11 -6.77 8.32 -2.93
C VAL A 11 -5.51 7.70 -2.34
N ALA A 12 -4.89 6.74 -3.03
CA ALA A 12 -3.64 6.11 -2.58
C ALA A 12 -2.48 7.11 -2.47
N LEU A 13 -2.32 8.00 -3.45
CA LEU A 13 -1.29 9.03 -3.44
C LEU A 13 -1.48 10.02 -2.29
N LEU A 14 -2.69 10.56 -2.12
CA LEU A 14 -3.00 11.45 -1.00
C LEU A 14 -2.79 10.77 0.35
N THR A 15 -3.07 9.46 0.42
CA THR A 15 -2.85 8.67 1.62
C THR A 15 -1.35 8.45 1.90
N SER A 16 -0.52 8.20 0.88
CA SER A 16 0.93 8.09 1.08
C SER A 16 1.57 9.39 1.56
N ASP A 17 1.04 10.53 1.12
CA ASP A 17 1.51 11.84 1.60
C ASP A 17 1.13 12.10 3.07
N GLU A 18 -0.01 11.56 3.54
CA GLU A 18 -0.47 11.67 4.93
C GLU A 18 0.25 10.70 5.87
N TYR A 19 0.55 9.49 5.40
CA TYR A 19 1.12 8.39 6.19
C TYR A 19 2.54 8.06 5.73
N TYR A 20 3.51 8.87 6.19
CA TYR A 20 4.93 8.68 5.87
C TYR A 20 5.70 7.87 6.94
N ASP A 21 6.89 7.40 6.56
CA ASP A 21 7.88 6.64 7.36
C ASP A 21 7.40 5.31 7.96
N SER A 22 6.57 5.36 9.00
CA SER A 22 6.23 4.18 9.82
C SER A 22 5.15 3.28 9.22
N PHE A 23 4.40 3.81 8.26
CA PHE A 23 3.29 3.11 7.61
C PHE A 23 3.62 2.79 6.16
N THR A 24 3.14 1.64 5.72
CA THR A 24 3.15 1.21 4.32
C THR A 24 1.78 1.48 3.72
N VAL A 25 1.76 2.12 2.54
CA VAL A 25 0.52 2.38 1.79
C VAL A 25 0.48 1.48 0.57
N ILE A 26 -0.57 0.67 0.47
CA ILE A 26 -0.68 -0.40 -0.51
C ILE A 26 -1.97 -0.20 -1.32
N PRO A 27 -1.87 0.29 -2.58
CA PRO A 27 -3.02 0.41 -3.45
C PRO A 27 -3.51 -0.96 -3.93
N ASN A 28 -4.83 -1.12 -4.10
CA ASN A 28 -5.50 -2.34 -4.58
C ASN A 28 -4.99 -3.59 -3.85
N ALA A 29 -4.86 -3.48 -2.53
CA ALA A 29 -4.40 -4.55 -1.68
C ALA A 29 -5.38 -5.71 -1.72
N ARG A 30 -4.85 -6.93 -1.61
CA ARG A 30 -5.68 -8.12 -1.50
C ARG A 30 -5.17 -9.00 -0.39
N ILE A 31 -5.96 -9.15 0.66
CA ILE A 31 -5.60 -9.90 1.87
C ILE A 31 -6.66 -10.93 2.19
N LYS A 32 -6.26 -12.02 2.86
CA LYS A 32 -7.21 -13.06 3.29
C LYS A 32 -8.07 -12.54 4.45
N GLY A 33 -9.39 -12.59 4.29
CA GLY A 33 -10.33 -12.26 5.36
C GLY A 33 -10.31 -13.32 6.46
N HIS A 34 -10.27 -12.91 7.72
CA HIS A 34 -10.16 -13.81 8.86
C HIS A 34 -11.49 -14.50 9.20
N ILE A 35 -12.64 -13.89 8.87
CA ILE A 35 -13.97 -14.49 9.07
C ILE A 35 -14.39 -15.24 7.82
N SER A 36 -14.31 -14.58 6.66
CA SER A 36 -14.82 -15.12 5.40
C SER A 36 -13.88 -16.16 4.79
N GLN A 37 -12.59 -16.15 5.16
CA GLN A 37 -11.53 -16.96 4.56
C GLN A 37 -11.39 -16.74 3.04
N ARG A 38 -11.95 -15.64 2.52
CA ARG A 38 -11.86 -15.23 1.12
C ARG A 38 -10.86 -14.09 0.97
N LYS A 39 -10.22 -14.02 -0.20
CA LYS A 39 -9.37 -12.89 -0.57
C LYS A 39 -10.24 -11.64 -0.76
N ARG A 40 -10.05 -10.63 0.08
CA ARG A 40 -10.77 -9.36 0.06
C ARG A 40 -9.92 -8.32 -0.67
N GLN A 41 -10.52 -7.60 -1.62
CA GLN A 41 -9.91 -6.41 -2.19
C GLN A 41 -10.14 -5.22 -1.27
N ILE A 42 -9.11 -4.40 -1.12
CA ILE A 42 -9.12 -3.13 -0.40
C ILE A 42 -8.48 -2.10 -1.33
N ASP A 43 -9.17 -0.99 -1.58
CA ASP A 43 -8.72 0.00 -2.55
C ASP A 43 -7.41 0.66 -2.10
N VAL A 44 -7.30 1.01 -0.82
CA VAL A 44 -6.03 1.40 -0.18
C VAL A 44 -5.92 0.79 1.21
N LEU A 45 -4.85 0.05 1.45
CA LEU A 45 -4.48 -0.47 2.77
C LEU A 45 -3.34 0.38 3.34
N VAL A 46 -3.51 0.83 4.57
CA VAL A 46 -2.44 1.43 5.37
C VAL A 46 -2.17 0.50 6.54
N ASP A 47 -0.93 0.10 6.69
CA ASP A 47 -0.50 -0.83 7.74
C ASP A 47 0.88 -0.45 8.25
N TYR A 48 1.36 -1.06 9.34
CA TYR A 48 2.74 -0.86 9.76
C TYR A 48 3.72 -1.41 8.72
N ARG A 49 4.74 -0.60 8.42
CA ARG A 49 5.76 -0.90 7.42
C ARG A 49 6.71 -2.02 7.83
N TYR A 50 6.97 -2.15 9.13
CA TYR A 50 8.06 -2.99 9.64
C TYR A 50 7.60 -4.16 10.52
N ASN A 51 6.32 -4.21 10.89
CA ASN A 51 5.79 -5.25 11.79
C ASN A 51 4.32 -5.57 11.49
N THR A 52 3.78 -6.51 12.27
CA THR A 52 2.38 -6.96 12.18
C THR A 52 1.59 -6.51 13.41
N ASP A 53 1.48 -5.20 13.66
CA ASP A 53 0.51 -4.66 14.63
C ASP A 53 -0.79 -4.25 13.92
N LEU A 54 -1.75 -5.16 13.91
CA LEU A 54 -3.06 -4.97 13.29
C LEU A 54 -3.89 -3.86 13.98
N SER A 55 -3.52 -3.42 15.20
CA SER A 55 -4.26 -2.37 15.90
C SER A 55 -4.23 -1.02 15.17
N LYS A 56 -3.25 -0.82 14.29
CA LYS A 56 -3.13 0.38 13.47
C LYS A 56 -3.53 0.18 12.01
N ARG A 57 -4.04 -1.00 11.64
CA ARG A 57 -4.51 -1.23 10.28
C ARG A 57 -5.68 -0.30 9.95
N ILE A 58 -5.51 0.45 8.87
CA ILE A 58 -6.53 1.30 8.29
C ILE A 58 -6.84 0.80 6.88
N ILE A 59 -8.11 0.69 6.55
CA ILE A 59 -8.53 0.44 5.17
C ILE A 59 -9.29 1.63 4.63
N ILE A 60 -9.20 1.85 3.32
CA ILE A 60 -9.89 2.92 2.64
C ILE A 60 -10.66 2.35 1.45
N ASP A 61 -11.91 2.76 1.32
CA ASP A 61 -12.81 2.43 0.21
C ASP A 61 -13.10 3.69 -0.60
N ALA A 62 -12.74 3.68 -1.89
CA ALA A 62 -12.75 4.84 -2.77
C ALA A 62 -13.99 4.81 -3.68
N LYS A 63 -14.97 5.66 -3.39
CA LYS A 63 -16.25 5.76 -4.10
C LYS A 63 -16.28 6.93 -5.06
N ASN A 64 -15.86 6.69 -6.30
CA ASN A 64 -16.14 7.61 -7.40
C ASN A 64 -17.50 7.30 -8.05
N ARG A 65 -18.57 7.92 -7.54
CA ARG A 65 -19.95 7.65 -7.98
C ARG A 65 -20.78 8.92 -8.05
N SER A 66 -21.75 8.93 -8.95
CA SER A 66 -22.73 10.02 -9.05
C SER A 66 -23.73 10.05 -7.90
N ARG A 67 -23.90 8.96 -7.15
CA ARG A 67 -24.79 8.93 -5.97
C ARG A 67 -23.96 9.12 -4.69
N PRO A 68 -24.45 9.92 -3.72
CA PRO A 68 -23.81 10.05 -2.42
C PRO A 68 -23.75 8.72 -1.67
N VAL A 69 -22.76 8.60 -0.80
CA VAL A 69 -22.61 7.42 0.08
C VAL A 69 -23.81 7.27 1.02
N ASP A 70 -24.39 6.07 1.04
CA ASP A 70 -25.54 5.74 1.89
C ASP A 70 -25.18 4.82 3.08
N ILE A 71 -26.18 4.49 3.91
CA ILE A 71 -25.98 3.66 5.11
C ILE A 71 -25.49 2.26 4.74
N LYS A 72 -25.98 1.68 3.63
CA LYS A 72 -25.63 0.31 3.23
C LYS A 72 -24.16 0.21 2.86
N GLU A 73 -23.62 1.25 2.24
CA GLU A 73 -22.19 1.32 1.93
C GLU A 73 -21.35 1.38 3.21
N VAL A 74 -21.77 2.16 4.22
CA VAL A 74 -21.10 2.19 5.53
C VAL A 74 -21.14 0.83 6.23
N GLU A 75 -22.30 0.14 6.22
CA GLU A 75 -22.44 -1.19 6.82
C GLU A 75 -21.63 -2.27 6.09
N ALA A 76 -21.62 -2.24 4.76
CA ALA A 76 -20.81 -3.15 3.95
C ALA A 76 -19.31 -2.94 4.22
N PHE A 77 -18.89 -1.67 4.34
CA PHE A 77 -17.51 -1.32 4.68
C PHE A 77 -17.14 -1.75 6.10
N GLU A 78 -18.02 -1.57 7.09
CA GLU A 78 -17.82 -2.08 8.46
C GLU A 78 -17.65 -3.61 8.47
N GLY A 79 -18.44 -4.33 7.66
CA GLY A 79 -18.29 -5.77 7.50
C GLY A 79 -16.94 -6.17 6.90
N LEU A 80 -16.42 -5.42 5.93
CA LEU A 80 -15.07 -5.60 5.39
C LEU A 80 -14.01 -5.32 6.46
N MET A 81 -14.12 -4.21 7.20
CA MET A 81 -13.20 -3.84 8.27
C MET A 81 -13.08 -4.95 9.30
N LYS A 82 -14.22 -5.48 9.77
CA LYS A 82 -14.26 -6.66 10.64
C LYS A 82 -13.48 -7.77 9.97
N ASP A 83 -13.91 -8.24 8.79
CA ASP A 83 -13.31 -9.38 8.09
C ASP A 83 -11.80 -9.27 7.86
N VAL A 84 -11.21 -8.08 7.77
CA VAL A 84 -9.76 -7.90 7.58
C VAL A 84 -8.98 -7.46 8.82
N GLY A 85 -9.67 -7.33 9.96
CA GLY A 85 -9.07 -6.91 11.23
C GLY A 85 -8.65 -5.44 11.24
N ALA A 86 -9.33 -4.56 10.50
CA ALA A 86 -9.07 -3.12 10.51
C ALA A 86 -9.83 -2.45 11.65
N GLN A 87 -9.12 -1.69 12.50
CA GLN A 87 -9.74 -0.97 13.62
C GLN A 87 -10.26 0.40 13.24
N ARG A 88 -9.74 0.98 12.15
CA ARG A 88 -10.16 2.27 11.60
C ARG A 88 -10.31 2.16 10.09
N GLY A 89 -11.16 2.99 9.51
CA GLY A 89 -11.29 3.03 8.07
C GLY A 89 -11.86 4.35 7.57
N PHE A 90 -11.66 4.61 6.29
CA PHE A 90 -12.21 5.76 5.62
C PHE A 90 -12.99 5.35 4.38
N ILE A 91 -14.18 5.92 4.20
CA ILE A 91 -14.82 5.95 2.89
C ILE A 91 -14.48 7.30 2.28
N VAL A 92 -13.80 7.28 1.14
CA VAL A 92 -13.45 8.48 0.41
C VAL A 92 -14.35 8.58 -0.80
N CYS A 93 -15.12 9.66 -0.95
CA CYS A 93 -16.09 9.79 -2.04
C CYS A 93 -15.92 11.09 -2.81
N SER A 94 -16.42 11.11 -4.05
CA SER A 94 -16.41 12.31 -4.92
C SER A 94 -17.71 13.12 -4.84
N ASN A 95 -18.83 12.51 -4.43
CA ASN A 95 -20.15 13.17 -4.45
C ASN A 95 -20.88 13.19 -3.09
N GLY A 96 -20.12 13.23 -1.99
CA GLY A 96 -20.64 13.39 -0.63
C GLY A 96 -21.32 12.15 -0.06
N TYR A 97 -22.07 12.34 1.02
CA TYR A 97 -22.72 11.28 1.80
C TYR A 97 -24.03 11.75 2.42
N THR A 98 -24.95 10.82 2.66
CA THR A 98 -26.22 11.11 3.33
C THR A 98 -26.01 11.42 4.82
N LYS A 99 -26.88 12.24 5.41
CA LYS A 99 -26.84 12.53 6.87
C LYS A 99 -26.90 11.26 7.72
N ALA A 100 -27.62 10.24 7.27
CA ALA A 100 -27.74 8.98 7.98
C ALA A 100 -26.46 8.14 7.89
N ALA A 101 -25.80 8.09 6.71
CA ALA A 101 -24.47 7.50 6.58
C ALA A 101 -23.44 8.18 7.49
N GLY A 102 -23.45 9.52 7.51
CA GLY A 102 -22.58 10.31 8.39
C GLY A 102 -22.79 10.00 9.88
N ARG A 103 -24.04 9.80 10.33
CA ARG A 103 -24.32 9.35 11.70
C ARG A 103 -23.91 7.91 11.97
N ARG A 104 -24.06 7.00 11.00
CA ARG A 104 -23.69 5.60 11.14
C ARG A 104 -22.18 5.39 11.27
N ALA A 105 -21.38 6.28 10.68
CA ALA A 105 -19.93 6.15 10.60
C ALA A 105 -19.17 6.56 11.90
N GLN A 106 -19.81 7.32 12.81
CA GLN A 106 -19.20 8.20 13.82
C GLN A 106 -18.15 7.60 14.78
N ASP A 107 -18.01 6.28 14.92
CA ASP A 107 -17.09 5.67 15.88
C ASP A 107 -15.69 5.39 15.32
N HIS A 108 -15.63 4.64 14.22
CA HIS A 108 -14.37 4.09 13.68
C HIS A 108 -14.26 4.20 12.16
N ILE A 109 -15.27 4.80 11.51
CA ILE A 109 -15.32 5.04 10.08
C ILE A 109 -15.37 6.56 9.84
N GLY A 110 -14.35 7.10 9.19
CA GLY A 110 -14.42 8.46 8.65
C GLY A 110 -15.06 8.44 7.26
N ILE A 111 -15.79 9.50 6.91
CA ILE A 111 -16.17 9.75 5.51
C ILE A 111 -15.47 11.03 5.07
N ARG A 112 -14.67 10.95 4.00
CA ARG A 112 -13.91 12.08 3.45
C ARG A 112 -14.40 12.39 2.04
N LEU A 113 -14.58 13.67 1.74
CA LEU A 113 -14.93 14.14 0.41
C LEU A 113 -13.67 14.62 -0.29
N ILE A 114 -13.41 14.11 -1.50
CA ILE A 114 -12.41 14.69 -2.40
C ILE A 114 -13.12 15.71 -3.28
N SER A 115 -12.57 16.92 -3.32
CA SER A 115 -13.07 18.00 -4.16
C SER A 115 -12.77 17.76 -5.65
N PRO A 116 -13.61 18.24 -6.59
CA PRO A 116 -13.35 18.13 -8.03
C PRO A 116 -11.97 18.65 -8.44
N GLU A 117 -11.51 19.75 -7.81
CA GLU A 117 -10.22 20.36 -8.08
C GLU A 117 -9.06 19.38 -7.81
N GLN A 118 -9.12 18.65 -6.69
CA GLN A 118 -8.11 17.63 -6.37
C GLN A 118 -8.08 16.49 -7.39
N ILE A 119 -9.22 16.18 -8.03
CA ILE A 119 -9.29 15.17 -9.10
C ILE A 119 -8.66 15.72 -10.38
N GLU A 120 -8.90 16.99 -10.70
CA GLU A 120 -8.35 17.64 -11.90
C GLU A 120 -6.83 17.82 -11.84
N TYR A 121 -6.29 18.17 -10.66
CA TYR A 121 -4.83 18.31 -10.48
C TYR A 121 -4.08 16.98 -10.36
N PHE A 122 -4.79 15.86 -10.30
CA PHE A 122 -4.16 14.56 -10.19
C PHE A 122 -3.44 14.18 -11.49
N ASP A 123 -2.12 14.20 -11.45
CA ASP A 123 -1.29 13.75 -12.56
C ASP A 123 -0.70 12.36 -12.30
N LEU A 124 -1.13 11.39 -13.12
CA LEU A 124 -0.59 10.03 -13.13
C LEU A 124 0.88 9.96 -13.51
N ASN A 125 1.50 11.03 -14.04
CA ASN A 125 2.94 11.08 -14.30
C ASN A 125 3.78 10.93 -13.02
N SER A 126 3.19 11.14 -11.84
CA SER A 126 3.81 10.82 -10.55
C SER A 126 4.02 9.32 -10.33
N TRP A 127 3.37 8.47 -11.13
CA TRP A 127 3.49 7.02 -11.05
C TRP A 127 4.27 6.46 -12.24
N ASP A 128 5.19 5.54 -11.97
CA ASP A 128 5.91 4.81 -13.01
C ASP A 128 5.14 3.57 -13.48
N LYS A 129 5.34 3.16 -14.74
CA LYS A 129 4.90 1.84 -15.21
C LYS A 129 5.64 0.73 -14.46
N CYS A 130 4.91 -0.31 -14.10
CA CYS A 130 5.46 -1.53 -13.53
C CYS A 130 6.54 -2.13 -14.44
N ARG A 131 7.65 -2.57 -13.85
CA ARG A 131 8.78 -3.19 -14.58
C ARG A 131 8.64 -4.70 -14.74
N ASN A 132 7.65 -5.30 -14.09
CA ASN A 132 7.33 -6.71 -14.27
C ASN A 132 6.68 -6.94 -15.65
N LEU A 133 7.35 -7.68 -16.54
CA LEU A 133 6.91 -7.89 -17.93
C LEU A 133 5.52 -8.52 -18.06
N SER A 134 5.07 -9.29 -17.08
CA SER A 134 3.71 -9.88 -17.07
C SER A 134 2.63 -8.92 -16.58
N CYS A 135 2.98 -7.71 -16.13
CA CYS A 135 2.05 -6.71 -15.62
C CYS A 135 1.88 -5.58 -16.64
N ILE A 136 0.73 -5.56 -17.31
CA ILE A 136 0.46 -4.67 -18.46
C ILE A 136 0.04 -3.28 -17.99
N ASP A 137 -0.91 -3.21 -17.04
CA ASP A 137 -1.56 -1.95 -16.64
C ASP A 137 -1.10 -1.42 -15.27
N GLY A 138 -0.16 -2.10 -14.63
CA GLY A 138 0.28 -1.77 -13.29
C GLY A 138 1.09 -0.49 -13.26
N LEU A 139 0.80 0.36 -12.29
CA LEU A 139 1.60 1.53 -11.96
C LEU A 139 2.17 1.39 -10.55
N VAL A 140 3.31 2.02 -10.29
CA VAL A 140 4.03 1.97 -9.02
C VAL A 140 3.69 3.20 -8.19
N LEU A 141 3.15 2.96 -6.99
CA LEU A 141 3.11 3.97 -5.93
C LEU A 141 4.46 3.94 -5.22
N TRP A 142 5.23 5.01 -5.34
CA TRP A 142 6.47 5.21 -4.58
C TRP A 142 6.13 5.82 -3.23
N ASP A 143 6.35 5.10 -2.14
CA ASP A 143 5.89 5.50 -0.80
C ASP A 143 7.00 5.49 0.27
N ALA A 144 8.26 5.24 -0.11
CA ALA A 144 9.41 5.43 0.78
C ALA A 144 10.69 5.78 0.00
N THR A 145 11.60 6.51 0.66
CA THR A 145 12.88 6.96 0.09
C THR A 145 14.07 6.68 1.02
N PRO A 146 14.40 5.39 1.28
CA PRO A 146 15.46 5.06 2.22
C PRO A 146 16.85 5.51 1.72
N GLY A 147 17.68 5.97 2.66
CA GLY A 147 19.07 6.30 2.43
C GLY A 147 19.99 5.20 2.94
N ILE A 148 20.81 4.62 2.06
CA ILE A 148 21.79 3.61 2.43
C ILE A 148 23.12 4.30 2.71
N ILE A 149 23.67 4.14 3.92
CA ILE A 149 24.96 4.73 4.28
C ILE A 149 26.07 3.71 4.03
N VAL A 150 26.99 4.04 3.13
CA VAL A 150 28.18 3.23 2.81
C VAL A 150 29.42 4.10 2.89
N GLU A 151 30.32 3.78 3.83
CA GLU A 151 31.59 4.50 4.01
C GLU A 151 31.43 6.03 4.12
N GLY A 152 30.36 6.49 4.77
CA GLY A 152 30.04 7.91 4.93
C GLY A 152 29.33 8.56 3.73
N THR A 153 29.12 7.83 2.63
CA THR A 153 28.31 8.27 1.49
C THR A 153 26.87 7.77 1.62
N VAL A 154 25.90 8.65 1.38
CA VAL A 154 24.47 8.29 1.34
C VAL A 154 24.06 7.97 -0.08
N VAL A 155 23.56 6.76 -0.30
CA VAL A 155 22.97 6.33 -1.57
C VAL A 155 21.46 6.27 -1.41
N VAL A 156 20.76 7.22 -2.04
CA VAL A 156 19.30 7.33 -1.97
C VAL A 156 18.66 6.28 -2.88
N GLN A 157 17.61 5.66 -2.36
CA GLN A 157 16.76 4.71 -3.07
C GLN A 157 15.31 5.19 -2.96
N SER A 158 14.46 4.81 -3.90
CA SER A 158 13.01 4.85 -3.73
C SER A 158 12.47 3.44 -3.74
N THR A 159 11.51 3.15 -2.86
CA THR A 159 10.79 1.89 -2.84
C THR A 159 9.30 2.13 -2.99
N GLY A 160 8.62 1.18 -3.61
CA GLY A 160 7.20 1.32 -3.92
C GLY A 160 6.55 -0.01 -4.26
N LYS A 161 5.25 0.04 -4.52
CA LYS A 161 4.42 -1.15 -4.82
C LYS A 161 3.58 -0.93 -6.06
N CYS A 162 3.52 -1.96 -6.90
CA CYS A 162 2.64 -1.96 -8.06
C CYS A 162 1.17 -2.16 -7.63
N ASP A 163 0.25 -1.34 -8.13
CA ASP A 163 -1.19 -1.45 -7.82
C ASP A 163 -1.90 -2.63 -8.49
N GLU A 164 -1.22 -3.45 -9.30
CA GLU A 164 -1.83 -4.60 -9.96
C GLU A 164 -1.20 -5.92 -9.54
N CYS A 165 0.08 -6.11 -9.88
CA CYS A 165 0.77 -7.34 -9.50
C CYS A 165 1.21 -7.32 -8.03
N GLY A 166 1.30 -6.12 -7.43
CA GLY A 166 1.71 -5.96 -6.03
C GLY A 166 3.15 -6.34 -5.73
N LYS A 167 3.99 -6.45 -6.77
CA LYS A 167 5.44 -6.58 -6.61
C LYS A 167 6.01 -5.28 -6.05
N PHE A 168 7.00 -5.41 -5.18
CA PHE A 168 7.85 -4.31 -4.77
C PHE A 168 8.63 -3.79 -5.97
N HIS A 169 8.91 -2.50 -5.94
CA HIS A 169 9.77 -1.83 -6.88
C HIS A 169 10.84 -1.09 -6.11
N VAL A 170 12.06 -1.15 -6.61
CA VAL A 170 13.21 -0.42 -6.07
C VAL A 170 13.81 0.40 -7.19
N TRP A 171 14.09 1.66 -6.91
CA TRP A 171 14.77 2.60 -7.80
C TRP A 171 16.02 3.16 -7.13
N CYS A 172 17.18 2.85 -7.71
CA CYS A 172 18.45 3.44 -7.28
C CYS A 172 18.67 4.81 -7.93
N TRP A 173 18.87 5.85 -7.13
CA TRP A 173 19.11 7.20 -7.63
C TRP A 173 20.54 7.37 -8.15
N GLY A 174 21.48 6.53 -7.70
CA GLY A 174 22.88 6.58 -8.14
C GLY A 174 23.08 6.19 -9.60
N CYS A 175 22.50 5.07 -10.05
CA CYS A 175 22.60 4.63 -11.45
C CYS A 175 21.31 4.75 -12.26
N GLY A 176 20.20 5.15 -11.63
CA GLY A 176 18.89 5.25 -12.27
C GLY A 176 18.18 3.91 -12.51
N ASN A 177 18.81 2.76 -12.21
CA ASN A 177 18.19 1.46 -12.44
C ASN A 177 16.99 1.22 -11.52
N ARG A 178 15.98 0.58 -12.09
CA ARG A 178 14.74 0.20 -11.42
C ARG A 178 14.50 -1.29 -11.63
N ASN A 179 14.09 -2.00 -10.59
CA ASN A 179 13.71 -3.40 -10.70
C ASN A 179 12.43 -3.71 -9.93
N ALA A 180 11.72 -4.76 -10.35
CA ALA A 180 10.54 -5.27 -9.69
C ALA A 180 10.87 -6.58 -8.97
N LEU A 181 10.56 -6.66 -7.69
CA LEU A 181 10.79 -7.82 -6.82
C LEU A 181 9.44 -8.38 -6.37
N GLY A 182 9.20 -9.65 -6.68
CA GLY A 182 8.04 -10.41 -6.27
C GLY A 182 8.26 -11.09 -4.94
N LYS A 183 8.27 -12.42 -4.96
CA LYS A 183 8.31 -13.28 -3.77
C LYS A 183 9.57 -14.11 -3.85
N GLU A 184 10.35 -14.16 -2.78
CA GLU A 184 11.62 -14.90 -2.74
C GLU A 184 12.57 -14.48 -3.88
N ASP A 185 12.57 -13.19 -4.25
CA ASP A 185 13.41 -12.64 -5.30
C ASP A 185 14.63 -11.93 -4.71
N GLU A 186 15.77 -12.02 -5.41
CA GLU A 186 17.00 -11.31 -5.07
C GLU A 186 17.40 -10.35 -6.18
N TRP A 187 17.92 -9.17 -5.84
CA TRP A 187 18.45 -8.23 -6.80
C TRP A 187 19.63 -7.40 -6.29
N GLN A 188 20.74 -7.49 -7.02
CA GLN A 188 21.91 -6.62 -6.88
C GLN A 188 21.83 -5.45 -7.87
N CYS A 189 21.95 -4.22 -7.36
CA CYS A 189 21.97 -3.03 -8.20
C CYS A 189 23.23 -2.96 -9.09
N ALA A 190 23.13 -2.35 -10.28
CA ALA A 190 24.26 -2.18 -11.20
C ALA A 190 25.37 -1.26 -10.68
N CYS A 191 25.11 -0.47 -9.64
CA CYS A 191 26.18 0.24 -8.91
C CYS A 191 27.19 -0.74 -8.28
N LYS A 192 26.81 -2.01 -8.09
CA LYS A 192 27.61 -3.05 -7.40
C LYS A 192 28.10 -2.60 -6.03
N GLY A 193 27.28 -1.83 -5.32
CA GLY A 193 27.53 -1.48 -3.93
C GLY A 193 27.49 -2.72 -3.04
N PRO A 194 28.06 -2.65 -1.82
CA PRO A 194 28.10 -3.76 -0.86
C PRO A 194 26.73 -3.96 -0.18
N TRP A 195 25.65 -4.06 -0.96
CA TRP A 195 24.30 -4.38 -0.51
C TRP A 195 23.47 -4.94 -1.66
N PHE A 196 22.46 -5.73 -1.35
CA PHE A 196 21.47 -6.23 -2.30
C PHE A 196 20.07 -6.20 -1.70
N TRP A 197 19.07 -6.34 -2.56
CA TRP A 197 17.66 -6.39 -2.17
C TRP A 197 17.17 -7.82 -2.19
N LEU A 198 16.39 -8.18 -1.18
CA LEU A 198 15.77 -9.49 -1.04
C LEU A 198 14.27 -9.29 -0.76
N THR A 199 13.42 -10.14 -1.32
CA THR A 199 12.06 -10.33 -0.80
C THR A 199 11.90 -11.68 -0.16
N SER A 200 11.16 -11.74 0.94
CA SER A 200 10.93 -13.00 1.67
C SER A 200 9.53 -13.05 2.25
N ILE A 201 8.91 -14.23 2.17
CA ILE A 201 7.61 -14.53 2.76
C ILE A 201 7.82 -15.04 4.17
N GLU A 202 7.32 -14.29 5.14
CA GLU A 202 7.43 -14.64 6.55
C GLU A 202 6.04 -14.80 7.17
N PRO A 203 5.87 -15.74 8.12
CA PRO A 203 4.63 -15.86 8.87
C PRO A 203 4.40 -14.62 9.75
N GLU A 204 3.14 -14.24 9.87
CA GLU A 204 2.67 -13.08 10.61
C GLU A 204 1.61 -13.51 11.63
N GLY A 205 1.75 -13.03 12.86
CA GLY A 205 0.81 -13.31 13.96
C GLY A 205 1.51 -13.85 15.21
N GLN A 206 0.76 -13.94 16.32
CA GLN A 206 1.25 -14.55 17.55
C GLN A 206 1.17 -16.08 17.46
N GLN A 207 2.06 -16.78 18.17
CA GLN A 207 1.97 -18.23 18.34
C GLN A 207 0.57 -18.57 18.88
N ASN A 208 -0.23 -19.31 18.10
CA ASN A 208 -1.60 -19.82 18.35
C ASN A 208 -2.75 -19.20 17.52
N GLU A 209 -2.50 -18.26 16.61
CA GLU A 209 -3.50 -17.82 15.62
C GLU A 209 -3.23 -18.42 14.23
N GLU A 210 -4.23 -18.42 13.33
CA GLU A 210 -4.00 -18.72 11.90
C GLU A 210 -2.88 -17.83 11.38
N GLN A 211 -1.73 -18.44 11.05
CA GLN A 211 -0.57 -17.72 10.55
C GLN A 211 -0.93 -17.04 9.22
N ARG A 212 -0.88 -15.71 9.23
CA ARG A 212 -0.92 -14.92 8.00
C ARG A 212 0.48 -14.94 7.40
N GLU A 213 0.61 -14.52 6.15
CA GLU A 213 1.90 -14.36 5.50
C GLU A 213 2.09 -12.90 5.10
N GLY A 214 3.32 -12.42 5.24
CA GLY A 214 3.77 -11.14 4.75
C GLY A 214 4.89 -11.32 3.77
N ASN A 215 4.85 -10.60 2.65
CA ASN A 215 6.02 -10.45 1.80
C ASN A 215 6.79 -9.21 2.25
N TYR A 216 8.03 -9.39 2.67
CA TYR A 216 8.91 -8.34 3.18
C TYR A 216 9.90 -7.92 2.10
N LEU A 217 10.19 -6.63 2.00
CA LEU A 217 11.30 -6.09 1.23
C LEU A 217 12.44 -5.79 2.18
N ILE A 218 13.57 -6.44 1.96
CA ILE A 218 14.72 -6.43 2.86
C ILE A 218 15.92 -5.88 2.11
N LEU A 219 16.62 -4.94 2.74
CA LEU A 219 17.94 -4.49 2.31
C LEU A 219 18.99 -5.28 3.10
N VAL A 220 19.85 -6.02 2.39
CA VAL A 220 20.92 -6.81 3.00
C VAL A 220 22.25 -6.15 2.69
N MET A 221 23.02 -5.85 3.73
CA MET A 221 24.34 -5.23 3.65
C MET A 221 25.44 -6.30 3.56
N GLY A 222 26.55 -5.99 2.89
CA GLY A 222 27.67 -6.92 2.66
C GLY A 222 28.39 -7.38 3.93
N ASN A 223 28.13 -6.75 5.08
CA ASN A 223 28.60 -7.18 6.39
C ASN A 223 27.66 -8.21 7.07
N GLY A 224 26.60 -8.65 6.38
CA GLY A 224 25.61 -9.61 6.88
C GLY A 224 24.48 -9.00 7.72
N THR A 225 24.49 -7.68 7.94
CA THR A 225 23.35 -6.98 8.57
C THR A 225 22.24 -6.77 7.55
N TYR A 226 20.99 -6.66 8.01
CA TYR A 226 19.86 -6.38 7.14
C TYR A 226 18.85 -5.45 7.82
N GLU A 227 18.03 -4.82 7.00
CA GLU A 227 16.94 -3.95 7.43
C GLU A 227 15.67 -4.28 6.65
N ILE A 228 14.53 -4.36 7.35
CA ILE A 228 13.22 -4.45 6.71
C ILE A 228 12.86 -3.04 6.25
N ILE A 229 12.73 -2.87 4.94
CA ILE A 229 12.43 -1.58 4.32
C ILE A 229 10.92 -1.41 4.11
N ASP A 230 10.24 -2.50 3.76
CA ASP A 230 8.80 -2.47 3.51
C ASP A 230 8.17 -3.85 3.71
N ARG A 231 6.84 -3.88 3.78
CA ARG A 231 6.04 -5.07 4.02
C ARG A 231 4.75 -5.00 3.21
N ARG A 232 4.31 -6.15 2.73
CA ARG A 232 3.01 -6.34 2.09
C ARG A 232 2.30 -7.56 2.68
N PRO A 233 1.18 -7.36 3.42
CA PRO A 233 0.38 -8.47 3.92
C PRO A 233 -0.29 -9.25 2.77
N MET A 234 -0.47 -10.56 2.91
CA MET A 234 -1.02 -11.45 1.88
C MET A 234 -2.40 -12.07 2.17
#